data_AF-A0A2D8QXG3-F1
#
_entry.id   AF-A0A2D8QXG3-F1
#
_cell.length_a   1.000
_cell.length_b   1.000
_cell.length_c   1.000
_cell.angle_alpha   90.00
_cell.angle_beta   90.00
_cell.angle_gamma   90.00
#
_symmetry.space_group_name_H-M   'P 1'
#
loop_
_entity.id
_entity.type
_entity.pdbx_description
1 polymer ?
#
loop_
_entity_poly.entity_id
_entity_poly.type
_entity_poly.pdbx_seq_one_letter_code
_entity_poly.pdbx_strand_id
1 'polypeptide(L)'
;LPQIQGTFASQIISDGASIELPDSSGPWSINATASTDGGSEVADCEWYLDNSIWLEGCKHSIQEWPALGFESRNVRLEVMDDDGSLSSMEFILVNEAQEDSNRDIYLALGALLIVGTLATVFRRRSNFDIPKWPSRVSGEDHMLK
;
A
#
# COMPACT_ATOMS: atom_id res chain seq x y z
N LEU A 1 -3.14 -35.54 -10.62
CA LEU A 1 -3.36 -34.20 -10.04
C LEU A 1 -3.90 -33.32 -11.16
N PRO A 2 -5.09 -32.73 -10.98
CA PRO A 2 -5.73 -31.93 -12.02
C PRO A 2 -4.88 -30.68 -12.34
N GLN A 3 -4.76 -30.39 -13.63
CA GLN A 3 -4.05 -29.20 -14.12
C GLN A 3 -4.98 -28.00 -14.07
N ILE A 4 -4.67 -27.01 -13.23
CA ILE A 4 -5.49 -25.83 -13.03
C ILE A 4 -5.23 -24.79 -14.12
N GLN A 5 -6.29 -24.23 -14.69
CA GLN A 5 -6.25 -23.01 -15.48
C GLN A 5 -7.26 -22.02 -14.91
N GLY A 6 -6.78 -20.83 -14.54
CA GLY A 6 -7.61 -19.78 -13.98
C GLY A 6 -7.56 -18.50 -14.80
N THR A 7 -8.63 -17.72 -14.77
CA THR A 7 -8.63 -16.34 -15.26
C THR A 7 -9.25 -15.41 -14.23
N PHE A 8 -8.69 -14.21 -14.08
CA PHE A 8 -9.24 -13.12 -13.27
C PHE A 8 -9.21 -11.84 -14.10
N ALA A 9 -10.34 -11.15 -14.23
CA ALA A 9 -10.46 -9.93 -15.03
C ALA A 9 -9.88 -10.08 -16.46
N SER A 10 -10.13 -11.23 -17.10
CA SER A 10 -9.58 -11.60 -18.42
C SER A 10 -8.06 -11.84 -18.50
N GLN A 11 -7.36 -11.84 -17.35
CA GLN A 11 -5.94 -12.19 -17.25
C GLN A 11 -5.79 -13.64 -16.79
N ILE A 12 -4.79 -14.36 -17.30
CA ILE A 12 -4.50 -15.73 -16.88
C ILE A 12 -3.86 -15.69 -15.49
N ILE A 13 -4.37 -16.51 -14.57
CA ILE A 13 -3.81 -16.68 -13.23
C ILE A 13 -2.70 -17.72 -13.32
N SER A 14 -1.52 -17.39 -12.79
CA SER A 14 -0.42 -18.32 -12.61
C SER A 14 -0.13 -18.48 -11.11
N ASP A 15 0.36 -19.65 -10.71
CA ASP A 15 0.71 -19.92 -9.32
C ASP A 15 1.83 -18.97 -8.84
N GLY A 16 1.63 -18.35 -7.69
CA GLY A 16 2.49 -17.32 -7.11
C GLY A 16 2.44 -15.95 -7.79
N ALA A 17 1.54 -15.73 -8.76
CA ALA A 17 1.42 -14.44 -9.45
C ALA A 17 0.86 -13.34 -8.54
N SER A 18 1.16 -12.08 -8.86
CA SER A 18 0.45 -10.91 -8.33
C SER A 18 -0.43 -10.29 -9.40
N ILE A 19 -1.68 -9.99 -9.06
CA ILE A 19 -2.65 -9.33 -9.94
C ILE A 19 -2.99 -7.97 -9.33
N GLU A 20 -2.69 -6.92 -10.07
CA GLU A 20 -3.03 -5.55 -9.73
C GLU A 20 -4.51 -5.25 -10.05
N LEU A 21 -5.06 -4.22 -9.39
CA LEU A 21 -6.40 -3.71 -9.69
C LEU A 21 -6.49 -3.31 -11.18
N PRO A 22 -7.41 -3.90 -11.97
CA PRO A 22 -7.59 -3.51 -13.35
C PRO A 22 -8.11 -2.08 -13.48
N ASP A 23 -7.67 -1.36 -14.52
CA ASP A 23 -8.16 0.00 -14.85
C ASP A 23 -9.67 0.05 -15.13
N SER A 24 -10.27 -1.06 -15.57
CA SER A 24 -11.70 -1.14 -15.81
C SER A 24 -12.46 -1.24 -14.50
N SER A 25 -13.48 -0.39 -14.32
CA SER A 25 -14.44 -0.60 -13.24
C SER A 25 -15.20 -1.92 -13.45
N GLY A 26 -15.41 -2.66 -12.35
CA GLY A 26 -16.07 -3.96 -12.37
C GLY A 26 -17.47 -3.94 -13.00
N PRO A 27 -18.06 -5.13 -13.25
CA PRO A 27 -17.66 -6.39 -12.64
C PRO A 27 -16.56 -7.15 -13.40
N TRP A 28 -15.67 -7.81 -12.65
CA TRP A 28 -14.62 -8.67 -13.19
C TRP A 28 -15.01 -10.13 -13.12
N SER A 29 -14.72 -10.90 -14.17
CA SER A 29 -14.95 -12.34 -14.15
C SER A 29 -13.76 -13.06 -13.51
N ILE A 30 -14.04 -14.01 -12.62
CA ILE A 30 -13.08 -14.97 -12.11
C ILE A 30 -13.56 -16.37 -12.50
N ASN A 31 -12.69 -17.15 -13.15
CA ASN A 31 -13.02 -18.49 -13.61
C ASN A 31 -11.86 -19.45 -13.34
N ALA A 32 -12.20 -20.70 -13.06
CA ALA A 32 -11.28 -21.82 -12.99
C ALA A 32 -11.78 -22.98 -13.86
N THR A 33 -10.85 -23.70 -14.43
CA THR A 33 -11.04 -25.03 -15.01
C THR A 33 -9.89 -25.91 -14.56
N ALA A 34 -10.14 -27.22 -14.50
CA ALA A 34 -9.17 -28.22 -14.13
C ALA A 34 -9.44 -29.49 -14.96
N SER A 35 -8.39 -30.25 -15.22
CA SER A 35 -8.50 -31.48 -16.02
C SER A 35 -7.38 -32.45 -15.64
N THR A 36 -7.70 -33.73 -15.52
CA THR A 36 -6.72 -34.81 -15.33
C THR A 36 -6.33 -35.51 -16.64
N ASP A 37 -7.20 -35.53 -17.66
CA ASP A 37 -7.04 -36.33 -18.87
C ASP A 37 -7.25 -35.56 -20.20
N GLY A 38 -7.46 -34.24 -20.13
CA GLY A 38 -7.79 -33.39 -21.28
C GLY A 38 -9.29 -33.21 -21.52
N GLY A 39 -10.16 -33.86 -20.73
CA GLY A 39 -11.59 -33.55 -20.61
C GLY A 39 -11.85 -32.31 -19.75
N SER A 40 -13.04 -31.69 -19.89
CA SER A 40 -13.40 -30.41 -19.23
C SER A 40 -14.21 -30.60 -17.93
N GLU A 41 -14.14 -31.75 -17.29
CA GLU A 41 -15.05 -32.10 -16.19
C GLU A 41 -14.38 -31.76 -14.86
N VAL A 42 -14.59 -30.54 -14.34
CA VAL A 42 -14.28 -30.20 -12.94
C VAL A 42 -15.50 -30.51 -12.10
N ALA A 43 -15.33 -31.23 -10.99
CA ALA A 43 -16.44 -31.50 -10.09
C ALA A 43 -16.75 -30.28 -9.20
N ASP A 44 -15.75 -29.72 -8.51
CA ASP A 44 -15.95 -28.62 -7.55
C ASP A 44 -14.76 -27.63 -7.50
N CYS A 45 -15.05 -26.35 -7.26
CA CYS A 45 -14.03 -25.31 -7.01
C CYS A 45 -14.39 -24.52 -5.75
N GLU A 46 -13.39 -24.23 -4.93
CA GLU A 46 -13.50 -23.35 -3.78
C GLU A 46 -12.41 -22.28 -3.83
N TRP A 47 -12.82 -21.02 -3.67
CA TRP A 47 -11.91 -19.89 -3.61
C TRP A 47 -11.82 -19.41 -2.17
N TYR A 48 -10.61 -19.22 -1.71
CA TYR A 48 -10.28 -18.74 -0.38
C TYR A 48 -9.61 -17.38 -0.48
N LEU A 49 -9.96 -16.49 0.44
CA LEU A 49 -9.34 -15.19 0.61
C LEU A 49 -8.80 -15.10 2.05
N ASP A 50 -7.47 -14.97 2.20
CA ASP A 50 -6.75 -15.05 3.48
C ASP A 50 -7.22 -16.20 4.38
N ASN A 51 -7.29 -17.42 3.82
CA ASN A 51 -7.69 -18.65 4.50
C ASN A 51 -9.18 -18.78 4.87
N SER A 52 -10.04 -17.85 4.48
CA SER A 52 -11.50 -17.97 4.65
C SER A 52 -12.16 -18.28 3.31
N ILE A 53 -13.18 -19.14 3.30
CA ILE A 53 -13.98 -19.40 2.08
C ILE A 53 -14.56 -18.08 1.62
N TRP A 54 -14.26 -17.73 0.36
CA TRP A 54 -14.71 -16.53 -0.30
C TRP A 54 -15.82 -16.83 -1.31
N LEU A 55 -15.62 -17.83 -2.17
CA LEU A 55 -16.59 -18.19 -3.22
C LEU A 55 -16.64 -19.72 -3.40
N GLU A 56 -17.83 -20.24 -3.64
CA GLU A 56 -18.08 -21.64 -3.98
C GLU A 56 -18.51 -21.74 -5.45
N GLY A 57 -17.80 -22.54 -6.24
CA GLY A 57 -18.03 -22.71 -7.67
C GLY A 57 -16.89 -22.18 -8.54
N CYS A 58 -16.84 -22.63 -9.79
CA CYS A 58 -15.70 -22.36 -10.67
C CYS A 58 -15.80 -21.05 -11.45
N LYS A 59 -16.95 -20.34 -11.43
CA LYS A 59 -17.18 -19.14 -12.24
C LYS A 59 -17.98 -18.10 -11.46
N HIS A 60 -17.41 -16.91 -11.30
CA HIS A 60 -18.06 -15.80 -10.59
C HIS A 60 -17.84 -14.46 -11.29
N SER A 61 -18.68 -13.50 -10.89
CA SER A 61 -18.60 -12.11 -11.27
C SER A 61 -18.40 -11.28 -10.00
N ILE A 62 -17.30 -10.53 -9.95
CA ILE A 62 -16.83 -9.79 -8.79
C ILE A 62 -17.11 -8.31 -9.00
N GLN A 63 -17.94 -7.72 -8.15
CA GLN A 63 -18.37 -6.33 -8.30
C GLN A 63 -17.40 -5.32 -7.69
N GLU A 64 -16.76 -5.68 -6.57
CA GLU A 64 -15.84 -4.83 -5.81
C GLU A 64 -14.48 -5.51 -5.69
N TRP A 65 -13.41 -4.71 -5.68
CA TRP A 65 -12.06 -5.26 -5.63
C TRP A 65 -11.83 -6.00 -4.30
N PRO A 66 -11.47 -7.30 -4.31
CA PRO A 66 -11.44 -8.10 -3.08
C PRO A 66 -10.35 -7.67 -2.07
N ALA A 67 -9.30 -7.00 -2.56
CA ALA A 67 -8.23 -6.43 -1.74
C ALA A 67 -8.44 -4.95 -1.38
N LEU A 68 -9.65 -4.40 -1.60
CA LEU A 68 -9.96 -3.03 -1.19
C LEU A 68 -9.74 -2.84 0.32
N GLY A 69 -9.00 -1.79 0.70
CA GLY A 69 -8.67 -1.50 2.10
C GLY A 69 -7.50 -2.29 2.68
N PHE A 70 -6.85 -3.13 1.87
CA PHE A 70 -5.61 -3.84 2.20
C PHE A 70 -4.54 -3.50 1.16
N GLU A 71 -3.26 -3.58 1.53
CA GLU A 71 -2.16 -3.44 0.56
C GLU A 71 -2.16 -4.64 -0.41
N SER A 72 -2.38 -5.84 0.13
CA SER A 72 -2.53 -7.06 -0.65
C SER A 72 -3.33 -8.11 0.13
N ARG A 73 -3.86 -9.10 -0.58
CA ARG A 73 -4.56 -10.27 0.00
C ARG A 73 -4.20 -11.54 -0.76
N ASN A 74 -4.08 -12.65 -0.05
CA ASN A 74 -3.79 -13.95 -0.65
C ASN A 74 -5.09 -14.61 -1.11
N VAL A 75 -5.12 -15.11 -2.35
CA VAL A 75 -6.18 -15.93 -2.89
C VAL A 75 -5.66 -17.33 -3.14
N ARG A 76 -6.35 -18.33 -2.58
CA ARG A 76 -6.13 -19.73 -2.91
C ARG A 76 -7.33 -20.30 -3.64
N LEU A 77 -7.10 -20.94 -4.77
CA LEU A 77 -8.07 -21.77 -5.46
C LEU A 77 -7.80 -23.24 -5.11
N GLU A 78 -8.81 -23.95 -4.66
CA GLU A 78 -8.81 -25.40 -4.53
C GLU A 78 -9.79 -25.98 -5.55
N VAL A 79 -9.35 -26.96 -6.31
CA VAL A 79 -10.19 -27.69 -7.27
C VAL A 79 -10.19 -29.17 -6.94
N MET A 80 -11.38 -29.77 -7.01
CA MET A 80 -11.59 -31.19 -6.86
C MET A 80 -12.12 -31.76 -8.17
N ASP A 81 -11.44 -32.80 -8.65
CA ASP A 81 -11.86 -33.57 -9.80
C ASP A 81 -12.92 -34.61 -9.43
N ASP A 82 -13.60 -35.19 -10.42
CA ASP A 82 -14.67 -36.18 -10.21
C ASP A 82 -14.17 -37.51 -9.60
N ASP A 83 -12.88 -37.80 -9.76
CA ASP A 83 -12.17 -38.92 -9.13
C ASP A 83 -11.72 -38.63 -7.68
N GLY A 84 -11.99 -37.43 -7.17
CA GLY A 84 -11.60 -36.95 -5.85
C GLY A 84 -10.16 -36.44 -5.75
N SER A 85 -9.44 -36.29 -6.88
CA SER A 85 -8.11 -35.69 -6.89
C SER A 85 -8.18 -34.18 -6.63
N LEU A 86 -7.35 -33.71 -5.70
CA LEU A 86 -7.28 -32.29 -5.33
C LEU A 86 -6.06 -31.63 -5.95
N SER A 87 -6.22 -30.37 -6.36
CA SER A 87 -5.12 -29.48 -6.72
C SER A 87 -5.40 -28.08 -6.21
N SER A 88 -4.35 -27.30 -5.97
CA SER A 88 -4.46 -25.93 -5.48
C SER A 88 -3.52 -24.98 -6.22
N MET A 89 -3.92 -23.73 -6.34
CA MET A 89 -3.11 -22.63 -6.87
C MET A 89 -3.28 -21.41 -5.97
N GLU A 90 -2.18 -20.70 -5.68
CA GLU A 90 -2.19 -19.47 -4.90
C GLU A 90 -1.75 -18.28 -5.74
N PHE A 91 -2.34 -17.11 -5.49
CA PHE A 91 -1.93 -15.84 -6.11
C PHE A 91 -2.30 -14.68 -5.20
N ILE A 92 -1.73 -13.52 -5.46
CA ILE A 92 -1.89 -12.33 -4.62
C ILE A 92 -2.66 -11.27 -5.37
N LEU A 93 -3.70 -10.73 -4.74
CA LEU A 93 -4.35 -9.50 -5.21
C LEU A 93 -3.66 -8.31 -4.56
N VAL A 94 -3.16 -7.38 -5.37
CA VAL A 94 -2.45 -6.18 -4.90
C VAL A 94 -3.32 -4.96 -5.16
N ASN A 95 -3.43 -4.09 -4.16
CA ASN A 95 -4.04 -2.80 -4.34
C ASN A 95 -2.95 -1.77 -4.67
N GLU A 96 -3.29 -0.71 -5.41
CA GLU A 96 -2.36 0.40 -5.56
C GLU A 96 -1.97 0.91 -4.18
N ALA A 97 -0.70 1.28 -4.00
CA ALA A 97 -0.21 1.82 -2.74
C ALA A 97 -1.13 2.96 -2.32
N GLN A 98 -1.92 2.72 -1.27
CA GLN A 98 -2.87 3.69 -0.78
C GLN A 98 -2.06 4.91 -0.34
N GLU A 99 -2.06 5.98 -1.12
CA GLU A 99 -1.43 7.22 -0.68
C GLU A 99 -2.06 7.58 0.67
N ASP A 100 -1.23 7.66 1.71
CA ASP A 100 -1.69 8.05 3.03
C ASP A 100 -2.39 9.41 2.89
N SER A 101 -3.71 9.41 3.00
CA SER A 101 -4.55 10.58 2.79
C SER A 101 -4.13 11.75 3.70
N ASN A 102 -3.37 11.48 4.76
CA ASN A 102 -2.88 12.49 5.69
C ASN A 102 -1.47 13.00 5.36
N ARG A 103 -0.80 12.48 4.33
CA ARG A 103 0.56 12.88 3.92
C ARG A 103 0.70 14.39 3.80
N ASP A 104 -0.25 15.03 3.13
CA ASP A 104 -0.22 16.48 2.91
C ASP A 104 -0.43 17.27 4.20
N ILE A 105 -1.23 16.74 5.13
CA ILE A 105 -1.44 17.33 6.46
C ILE A 105 -0.15 17.26 7.28
N TYR A 106 0.54 16.11 7.27
CA TYR A 106 1.81 15.96 7.98
C TYR A 106 2.91 16.87 7.40
N LEU A 107 2.98 17.01 6.07
CA LEU A 107 3.89 17.93 5.41
C LEU A 107 3.58 19.39 5.76
N ALA A 108 2.31 19.78 5.76
CA ALA A 108 1.89 21.13 6.14
C ALA A 108 2.23 21.46 7.60
N LEU A 109 1.96 20.53 8.53
CA LEU A 109 2.30 20.68 9.95
C LEU A 109 3.83 20.75 10.16
N GLY A 110 4.60 19.91 9.46
CA GLY A 110 6.05 19.92 9.50
C GLY A 110 6.63 21.26 9.01
N ALA A 111 6.12 21.77 7.89
CA ALA A 111 6.52 23.08 7.37
C ALA A 111 6.20 24.21 8.36
N LEU A 112 5.02 24.19 8.99
CA LEU A 112 4.60 25.18 9.99
C LEU A 112 5.52 25.18 11.22
N LEU A 113 5.94 24.00 11.70
CA LEU A 113 6.90 23.87 12.79
C LEU A 113 8.27 24.45 12.43
N ILE A 114 8.77 24.18 11.23
CA ILE A 114 10.05 24.72 10.75
C ILE A 114 9.98 26.25 10.62
N VAL A 115 8.91 26.78 10.04
CA VAL A 115 8.73 28.24 9.91
C VAL A 115 8.60 28.90 11.29
N GLY A 116 7.83 28.30 12.21
CA GLY A 116 7.66 28.80 13.57
C GLY A 116 8.97 28.82 14.37
N THR A 117 9.77 27.76 14.27
CA THR A 117 11.09 27.69 14.92
C THR A 117 12.07 28.69 14.34
N LEU A 118 12.12 28.85 13.01
CA LEU A 118 12.95 29.88 12.37
C LEU A 118 12.53 31.29 12.79
N ALA A 119 11.23 31.60 12.75
CA ALA A 119 10.71 32.91 13.13
C ALA A 119 11.06 33.27 14.59
N THR A 120 10.95 32.31 15.51
CA THR A 120 11.33 32.52 16.91
C THR A 120 12.83 32.70 17.10
N VAL A 121 13.68 31.96 16.38
CA VAL A 121 15.14 32.14 16.41
C VAL A 121 15.55 33.50 15.85
N PHE A 122 14.99 33.92 14.71
CA PHE A 122 15.29 35.23 14.12
C PHE A 122 14.81 36.38 15.02
N ARG A 123 13.64 36.26 15.64
CA ARG A 123 13.12 37.27 16.58
C ARG A 123 13.95 37.36 17.88
N ARG A 124 14.54 36.25 18.33
CA ARG A 124 15.47 36.27 19.47
C ARG A 124 16.79 36.97 19.11
N ARG A 125 17.29 36.80 17.89
CA ARG A 125 18.50 37.51 17.42
C ARG A 125 18.30 39.02 17.26
N SER A 126 17.11 39.46 16.83
CA SER A 126 16.83 40.89 16.65
C SER A 126 16.71 41.66 17.97
N ASN A 127 16.38 40.99 19.08
CA ASN A 127 16.28 41.59 20.41
C ASN A 127 17.59 41.50 21.21
N PHE A 128 18.71 41.17 20.57
CA PHE A 128 20.01 41.10 21.24
C PHE A 128 20.67 42.49 21.25
N ASP A 129 20.39 43.28 22.30
CA ASP A 129 21.11 44.53 22.53
C ASP A 129 22.54 44.23 23.00
N ILE A 130 23.53 44.59 22.17
CA ILE A 130 24.94 44.49 22.52
C ILE A 130 25.23 45.51 23.63
N PRO A 131 25.69 45.09 24.83
CA PRO A 131 26.03 46.03 25.89
C PRO A 131 27.11 47.01 25.40
N LYS A 132 26.83 48.32 25.49
CA LYS A 132 27.81 49.34 25.14
C LYS A 132 28.75 49.53 26.32
N TRP A 133 30.02 49.19 26.15
CA TRP A 133 31.05 49.52 27.13
C TRP A 133 31.16 51.05 27.26
N PRO A 134 31.20 51.61 28.48
CA PRO A 134 31.39 53.04 28.64
C PRO A 134 32.75 53.42 28.05
N SER A 135 32.75 54.31 27.07
CA SER A 135 33.99 54.90 26.56
C SER A 135 34.64 55.66 27.70
N ARG A 136 35.88 55.29 28.05
CA ARG A 136 36.68 56.02 29.03
C ARG A 136 36.73 57.48 28.61
N VAL A 137 36.20 58.34 29.46
CA VAL A 137 36.22 59.80 29.27
C VAL A 137 37.67 60.24 29.14
N SER A 138 37.95 60.96 28.05
CA SER A 138 39.14 61.76 27.82
C SER A 138 39.36 62.71 29.00
N GLY A 139 40.51 62.63 29.67
CA GLY A 139 40.95 63.68 30.57
C GLY A 139 41.62 63.19 31.84
N GLU A 140 42.76 62.54 31.70
CA GLU A 140 43.76 62.51 32.78
C GLU A 140 45.15 62.41 32.13
N ASP A 141 45.55 63.54 31.54
CA ASP A 141 46.96 63.84 31.25
C ASP A 141 47.69 63.93 32.60
N HIS A 142 48.19 62.80 33.09
CA HIS A 142 49.11 62.79 34.20
C HIS A 142 50.46 63.33 33.69
N MET A 143 50.69 64.62 33.92
CA MET A 143 52.00 65.24 33.83
C MET A 143 52.97 64.50 34.76
N LEU A 144 53.89 63.73 34.19
CA LEU A 144 55.07 63.24 34.90
C LEU A 144 56.12 64.34 34.87
N LYS A 145 56.50 64.78 36.07
CA LYS A 145 57.55 65.75 36.38
C LYS A 145 58.85 65.04 36.67
#